data_AF-A0A971R2M4-F1
#
_entry.id   AF-A0A971R2M4-F1
#
_cell.length_a   1.000
_cell.length_b   1.000
_cell.length_c   1.000
_cell.angle_alpha   90.00
_cell.angle_beta   90.00
_cell.angle_gamma   90.00
#
_symmetry.space_group_name_H-M   'P 1'
#
loop_
_entity.id
_entity.type
_entity.pdbx_description
1 polymer ?
#
loop_
_entity_poly.entity_id
_entity_poly.type
_entity_poly.pdbx_seq_one_letter_code
_entity_poly.pdbx_strand_id
1 'polypeptide(L)'
;MKKLLAIMFTVLIAIASIAGITVTCNDSTFVFDRGDFPSLRVVTRFEGPQPSSDRNGSDYIEYEAIPLISVLEYVGGMREGDLLKIEADDGYSKLFPFGAIYGRTALGNPYIGYREEKPYFIFVPDDGEVSNEDMLASLGEEYSHFYDGLPSSKGLMVKSVSTIRIETSRTVSPLIMETAAFPGPSPDWTVEIKGSGKKEISSIDFEADEADGGHYVEISLERKGETNTYRAIPLWLVVAAAREDEQKRFSQYRELWEGGFDITLTSVDGYSVTFNTLDVPIEAIFIADEENGEKIAPAIVGEISGKLWVKGLASIELDTERYSYEDPRLSVSLVLKAGGLEREFTIADLEAKSYYVENYGQYITSSGGKHGGLYGGVELVKLVGELVELKPTSTIRTVASDGYETTYSAGEIESADGIWIVAFKLDGDYLPEDPGYFRTIKVGPNMPAIESRRSAKMVEIIEVIDLE
;
A
#
# COMPACT_ATOMS: atom_id res chain seq x y z
N MET A 1 -40.07 -17.11 -40.81
CA MET A 1 -38.76 -17.59 -40.34
C MET A 1 -37.70 -16.56 -40.74
N LYS A 2 -37.38 -15.64 -39.82
CA LYS A 2 -36.36 -14.60 -39.99
C LYS A 2 -34.98 -15.24 -39.77
N LYS A 3 -34.10 -15.18 -40.76
CA LYS A 3 -32.66 -15.40 -40.53
C LYS A 3 -32.06 -14.09 -40.03
N LEU A 4 -31.64 -14.10 -38.77
CA LEU A 4 -30.87 -13.03 -38.14
C LEU A 4 -29.43 -13.14 -38.68
N LEU A 5 -29.00 -12.15 -39.46
CA LEU A 5 -27.59 -11.96 -39.81
C LEU A 5 -27.06 -10.91 -38.84
N ALA A 6 -26.39 -11.35 -37.77
CA ALA A 6 -25.67 -10.46 -36.87
C ALA A 6 -24.40 -10.01 -37.57
N ILE A 7 -24.37 -8.73 -37.98
CA ILE A 7 -23.15 -8.08 -38.46
C ILE A 7 -22.36 -7.72 -37.21
N MET A 8 -21.31 -8.49 -36.94
CA MET A 8 -20.33 -8.20 -35.90
C MET A 8 -19.45 -7.06 -36.42
N PHE A 9 -19.60 -5.86 -35.84
CA PHE A 9 -18.76 -4.72 -36.16
C PHE A 9 -17.45 -4.85 -35.37
N THR A 10 -16.45 -5.51 -35.94
CA THR A 10 -15.08 -5.44 -35.41
C THR A 10 -14.55 -4.04 -35.73
N VAL A 11 -14.58 -3.14 -34.74
CA VAL A 11 -13.92 -1.85 -34.85
C VAL A 11 -12.42 -2.11 -34.74
N LEU A 12 -11.76 -2.23 -35.89
CA LEU A 12 -10.31 -2.19 -35.97
C LEU A 12 -9.90 -0.71 -35.84
N ILE A 13 -9.63 -0.24 -34.63
CA ILE A 13 -9.02 1.07 -34.42
C ILE A 13 -7.59 0.97 -34.94
N ALA A 14 -7.33 1.57 -36.09
CA ALA A 14 -5.96 1.89 -36.50
C ALA A 14 -5.45 2.94 -35.51
N ILE A 15 -4.66 2.52 -34.52
CA ILE A 15 -3.97 3.41 -33.61
C ILE A 15 -2.91 4.12 -34.44
N ALA A 16 -3.21 5.35 -34.86
CA ALA A 16 -2.18 6.30 -35.23
C ALA A 16 -1.24 6.41 -34.02
N SER A 17 0.08 6.26 -34.23
CA SER A 17 1.12 6.38 -33.21
C SER A 17 0.85 7.59 -32.31
N ILE A 18 0.27 7.36 -31.14
CA ILE A 18 0.15 8.38 -30.11
C ILE A 18 1.54 8.46 -29.51
N ALA A 19 2.23 9.58 -29.69
CA ALA A 19 3.42 9.87 -28.91
C ALA A 19 2.95 9.96 -27.45
N GLY A 20 3.36 9.01 -26.60
CA GLY A 20 2.91 8.87 -25.22
C GLY A 20 3.04 7.44 -24.71
N ILE A 21 3.05 7.27 -23.39
CA ILE A 21 3.07 5.95 -22.73
C ILE A 21 1.63 5.47 -22.59
N THR A 22 1.36 4.26 -23.08
CA THR A 22 0.02 3.66 -23.00
C THR A 22 -0.12 2.84 -21.73
N VAL A 23 -1.15 3.11 -20.94
CA VAL A 23 -1.48 2.42 -19.68
C VAL A 23 -2.79 1.67 -19.88
N THR A 24 -2.82 0.38 -19.55
CA THR A 24 -4.01 -0.46 -19.77
C THR A 24 -4.32 -1.33 -18.56
N CYS A 25 -5.61 -1.48 -18.26
CA CYS A 25 -6.14 -2.48 -17.33
C CYS A 25 -7.48 -2.95 -17.87
N ASN A 26 -7.59 -4.22 -18.27
CA ASN A 26 -8.80 -4.75 -18.92
C ASN A 26 -9.25 -3.90 -20.12
N ASP A 27 -10.48 -3.37 -20.07
CA ASP A 27 -11.08 -2.53 -21.11
C ASP A 27 -10.74 -1.03 -20.92
N SER A 28 -10.07 -0.67 -19.82
CA SER A 28 -9.63 0.70 -19.53
C SER A 28 -8.28 0.96 -20.18
N THR A 29 -8.19 2.08 -20.91
CA THR A 29 -6.94 2.57 -21.51
C THR A 29 -6.77 4.04 -21.19
N PHE A 30 -5.58 4.41 -20.78
CA PHE A 30 -5.14 5.78 -20.53
C PHE A 30 -3.81 6.00 -21.25
N VAL A 31 -3.59 7.15 -21.87
CA VAL A 31 -2.33 7.49 -22.53
C VAL A 31 -1.86 8.81 -21.97
N PHE A 32 -0.58 8.91 -21.64
CA PHE A 32 0.00 10.12 -21.08
C PHE A 32 1.37 10.45 -21.67
N ASP A 33 1.68 11.74 -21.66
CA ASP A 33 2.98 12.31 -21.94
C ASP A 33 3.67 12.78 -20.64
N ARG A 34 4.98 13.01 -20.72
CA ARG A 34 5.82 13.49 -19.60
C ARG A 34 5.19 14.68 -18.85
N GLY A 35 4.57 15.60 -19.57
CA GLY A 35 4.00 16.84 -19.01
C GLY A 35 2.63 16.70 -18.37
N ASP A 36 1.98 15.53 -18.49
CA ASP A 36 0.63 15.30 -17.95
C ASP A 36 0.64 15.06 -16.44
N PHE A 37 1.80 14.72 -15.89
CA PHE A 37 2.01 14.46 -14.48
C PHE A 37 3.12 15.33 -13.92
N PRO A 38 3.04 15.65 -12.63
CA PRO A 38 4.15 16.30 -11.95
C PRO A 38 5.32 15.34 -11.83
N SER A 39 6.51 15.92 -11.86
CA SER A 39 7.73 15.16 -11.70
C SER A 39 8.55 15.70 -10.52
N LEU A 40 9.23 14.79 -9.84
CA LEU A 40 10.22 15.10 -8.80
C LEU A 40 11.61 14.68 -9.25
N ARG A 41 12.64 15.17 -8.58
CA ARG A 41 13.99 14.65 -8.78
C ARG A 41 14.23 13.46 -7.87
N VAL A 42 14.63 12.35 -8.46
CA VAL A 42 15.06 11.14 -7.74
C VAL A 42 16.45 10.75 -8.21
N VAL A 43 17.21 10.10 -7.31
CA VAL A 43 18.56 9.64 -7.60
C VAL A 43 18.64 8.18 -7.19
N THR A 44 19.05 7.31 -8.12
CA THR A 44 19.17 5.87 -7.86
C THR A 44 20.33 5.27 -8.65
N ARG A 45 20.90 4.18 -8.16
CA ARG A 45 21.87 3.35 -8.87
C ARG A 45 21.45 1.89 -8.86
N PHE A 46 22.00 1.11 -9.79
CA PHE A 46 21.70 -0.31 -9.91
C PHE A 46 22.99 -1.12 -9.96
N GLU A 47 22.95 -2.31 -9.36
CA GLU A 47 24.03 -3.28 -9.44
C GLU A 47 24.01 -4.05 -10.77
N GLY A 48 25.20 -4.24 -11.33
CA GLY A 48 25.40 -5.13 -12.47
C GLY A 48 25.46 -6.62 -12.06
N PRO A 49 25.67 -7.51 -13.04
CA PRO A 49 25.89 -8.93 -12.77
C PRO A 49 27.19 -9.12 -11.98
N GLN A 50 27.14 -9.85 -10.86
CA GLN A 50 28.30 -10.03 -9.98
C GLN A 50 28.78 -11.50 -9.93
N PRO A 51 30.08 -11.78 -10.16
CA PRO A 51 30.67 -13.10 -9.92
C PRO A 51 31.53 -13.21 -8.63
N SER A 52 32.00 -12.11 -8.01
CA SER A 52 32.66 -12.08 -6.69
C SER A 52 33.09 -10.66 -6.23
N SER A 53 32.89 -10.38 -4.94
CA SER A 53 33.51 -9.45 -3.97
C SER A 53 33.94 -7.98 -4.25
N ASP A 54 33.89 -7.43 -5.46
CA ASP A 54 34.14 -5.99 -5.64
C ASP A 54 32.86 -5.25 -6.08
N ARG A 55 32.54 -4.14 -5.36
CA ARG A 55 31.33 -3.32 -5.55
C ARG A 55 31.18 -2.87 -7.01
N ASN A 56 30.08 -3.29 -7.64
CA ASN A 56 29.77 -3.07 -9.06
C ASN A 56 28.45 -2.28 -9.27
N GLY A 57 28.19 -1.32 -8.39
CA GLY A 57 27.09 -0.37 -8.58
C GLY A 57 27.42 0.61 -9.70
N SER A 58 26.46 0.92 -10.58
CA SER A 58 26.60 2.04 -11.51
C SER A 58 26.79 3.36 -10.75
N ASP A 59 27.22 4.42 -11.45
CA ASP A 59 27.09 5.77 -10.92
C ASP A 59 25.63 6.03 -10.51
N TYR A 60 25.43 6.86 -9.48
CA TYR A 60 24.12 7.39 -9.14
C TYR A 60 23.57 8.20 -10.32
N ILE A 61 22.35 7.89 -10.73
CA ILE A 61 21.69 8.48 -11.88
C ILE A 61 20.53 9.32 -11.38
N GLU A 62 20.52 10.60 -11.75
CA GLU A 62 19.39 11.50 -11.51
C GLU A 62 18.32 11.35 -12.61
N TYR A 63 17.06 11.33 -12.18
CA TYR A 63 15.89 11.30 -13.05
C TYR A 63 14.91 12.40 -12.65
N GLU A 64 14.21 12.94 -13.65
CA GLU A 64 12.94 13.62 -13.44
C GLU A 64 11.83 12.56 -13.46
N ALA A 65 11.14 12.31 -12.36
CA ALA A 65 10.37 11.10 -12.14
C ALA A 65 8.91 11.37 -11.77
N ILE A 66 8.01 10.66 -12.45
CA ILE A 66 6.58 10.58 -12.13
C ILE A 66 6.38 9.34 -11.25
N PRO A 67 5.74 9.44 -10.06
CA PRO A 67 5.38 8.26 -9.27
C PRO A 67 4.46 7.33 -10.05
N LEU A 68 4.84 6.06 -10.17
CA LEU A 68 4.11 5.14 -11.04
C LEU A 68 2.69 4.87 -10.55
N ILE A 69 2.50 4.78 -9.23
CA ILE A 69 1.18 4.52 -8.62
C ILE A 69 0.17 5.58 -9.08
N SER A 70 0.55 6.87 -9.11
CA SER A 70 -0.31 7.97 -9.59
C SER A 70 -0.81 7.77 -11.03
N VAL A 71 -0.04 7.07 -11.87
CA VAL A 71 -0.40 6.77 -13.25
C VAL A 71 -1.37 5.58 -13.32
N LEU A 72 -1.14 4.55 -12.50
CA LEU A 72 -1.96 3.33 -12.48
C LEU A 72 -3.40 3.58 -12.02
N GLU A 73 -3.63 4.57 -11.15
CA GLU A 73 -4.97 4.94 -10.66
C GLU A 73 -5.93 5.35 -11.79
N TYR A 74 -5.42 5.89 -12.91
CA TYR A 74 -6.27 6.27 -14.07
C TYR A 74 -6.90 5.08 -14.79
N VAL A 75 -6.39 3.87 -14.55
CA VAL A 75 -6.98 2.62 -15.05
C VAL A 75 -7.53 1.75 -13.92
N GLY A 76 -7.68 2.32 -12.71
CA GLY A 76 -8.28 1.67 -11.55
C GLY A 76 -7.31 0.96 -10.61
N GLY A 77 -6.00 1.20 -10.73
CA GLY A 77 -4.97 0.65 -9.85
C GLY A 77 -4.78 -0.88 -10.00
N MET A 78 -3.84 -1.43 -9.23
CA MET A 78 -3.63 -2.88 -9.14
C MET A 78 -4.33 -3.46 -7.91
N ARG A 79 -4.68 -4.75 -7.97
CA ARG A 79 -5.13 -5.55 -6.82
C ARG A 79 -4.07 -6.58 -6.44
N GLU A 80 -4.14 -7.10 -5.22
CA GLU A 80 -3.33 -8.25 -4.81
C GLU A 80 -3.56 -9.43 -5.77
N GLY A 81 -2.47 -10.06 -6.23
CA GLY A 81 -2.49 -11.07 -7.29
C GLY A 81 -2.47 -10.54 -8.73
N ASP A 82 -2.60 -9.22 -8.96
CA ASP A 82 -2.35 -8.63 -10.27
C ASP A 82 -0.84 -8.52 -10.55
N LEU A 83 -0.46 -8.66 -11.82
CA LEU A 83 0.90 -8.40 -12.29
C LEU A 83 0.96 -7.09 -13.08
N LEU A 84 2.03 -6.32 -12.90
CA LEU A 84 2.33 -5.15 -13.71
C LEU A 84 3.36 -5.51 -14.77
N LYS A 85 2.95 -5.48 -16.03
CA LYS A 85 3.86 -5.56 -17.16
C LYS A 85 4.32 -4.18 -17.60
N ILE A 86 5.64 -3.97 -17.59
CA ILE A 86 6.28 -2.78 -18.17
C ILE A 86 6.99 -3.20 -19.45
N GLU A 87 6.72 -2.52 -20.56
CA GLU A 87 7.24 -2.86 -21.89
C GLU A 87 7.88 -1.63 -22.56
N ALA A 88 9.05 -1.85 -23.14
CA ALA A 88 9.82 -0.88 -23.90
C ALA A 88 9.41 -0.85 -25.38
N ASP A 89 9.79 0.22 -26.09
CA ASP A 89 9.58 0.33 -27.55
C ASP A 89 10.33 -0.72 -28.38
N ASP A 90 11.42 -1.30 -27.85
CA ASP A 90 12.21 -2.37 -28.46
C ASP A 90 11.67 -3.78 -28.16
N GLY A 91 10.57 -3.88 -27.40
CA GLY A 91 9.93 -5.14 -27.01
C GLY A 91 10.51 -5.79 -25.75
N TYR A 92 11.55 -5.22 -25.12
CA TYR A 92 11.97 -5.66 -23.80
C TYR A 92 10.84 -5.42 -22.79
N SER A 93 10.57 -6.41 -21.93
CA SER A 93 9.54 -6.25 -20.89
C SER A 93 9.89 -6.97 -19.60
N LYS A 94 9.30 -6.49 -18.51
CA LYS A 94 9.38 -7.09 -17.17
C LYS A 94 7.99 -7.15 -16.55
N LEU A 95 7.77 -8.18 -15.74
CA LEU A 95 6.60 -8.35 -14.89
C LEU A 95 7.00 -8.06 -13.46
N PHE A 96 6.14 -7.37 -12.74
CA PHE A 96 6.30 -7.05 -11.33
C PHE A 96 5.04 -7.45 -10.57
N PRO A 97 5.15 -8.18 -9.46
CA PRO A 97 4.00 -8.52 -8.63
C PRO A 97 3.46 -7.28 -7.92
N PHE A 98 2.19 -7.33 -7.51
CA PHE A 98 1.55 -6.27 -6.72
C PHE A 98 2.42 -5.79 -5.55
N GLY A 99 2.99 -6.72 -4.77
CA GLY A 99 3.83 -6.42 -3.62
C GLY A 99 5.08 -5.60 -3.96
N ALA A 100 5.66 -5.75 -5.15
CA ALA A 100 6.80 -4.96 -5.57
C ALA A 100 6.43 -3.51 -5.92
N ILE A 101 5.20 -3.26 -6.36
CA ILE A 101 4.74 -1.95 -6.83
C ILE A 101 4.05 -1.16 -5.71
N TYR A 102 3.22 -1.82 -4.90
CA TYR A 102 2.44 -1.20 -3.83
C TYR A 102 2.96 -1.54 -2.42
N GLY A 103 3.78 -2.57 -2.28
CA GLY A 103 4.38 -2.95 -1.01
C GLY A 103 5.62 -2.10 -0.69
N ARG A 104 5.88 -1.89 0.61
CA ARG A 104 7.12 -1.27 1.09
C ARG A 104 8.22 -2.33 1.08
N THR A 105 8.81 -2.56 -0.08
CA THR A 105 9.92 -3.52 -0.27
C THR A 105 11.28 -2.81 -0.23
N ALA A 106 12.36 -3.59 -0.19
CA ALA A 106 13.72 -3.05 -0.24
C ALA A 106 14.05 -2.39 -1.58
N LEU A 107 13.25 -2.60 -2.63
CA LEU A 107 13.35 -1.86 -3.90
C LEU A 107 12.90 -0.40 -3.78
N GLY A 108 12.14 -0.05 -2.74
CA GLY A 108 11.54 1.27 -2.59
C GLY A 108 10.47 1.57 -3.63
N ASN A 109 10.31 2.86 -3.94
CA ASN A 109 9.15 3.33 -4.71
C ASN A 109 9.38 3.20 -6.22
N PRO A 110 8.35 2.80 -7.00
CA PRO A 110 8.43 2.74 -8.46
C PRO A 110 8.10 4.08 -9.12
N TYR A 111 8.84 4.41 -10.18
CA TYR A 111 8.66 5.63 -10.96
C TYR A 111 8.76 5.39 -12.46
N ILE A 112 8.13 6.29 -13.22
CA ILE A 112 8.51 6.59 -14.60
C ILE A 112 9.49 7.78 -14.56
N GLY A 113 10.78 7.49 -14.62
CA GLY A 113 11.87 8.45 -14.70
C GLY A 113 12.15 8.90 -16.13
N TYR A 114 12.52 10.16 -16.32
CA TYR A 114 12.93 10.74 -17.59
C TYR A 114 14.38 11.19 -17.49
N ARG A 115 15.14 10.84 -18.53
CA ARG A 115 16.42 11.48 -18.83
C ARG A 115 16.33 12.05 -20.22
N GLU A 116 16.46 13.37 -20.30
CA GLU A 116 16.11 14.11 -21.51
C GLU A 116 14.66 13.78 -21.89
N GLU A 117 14.38 13.30 -23.10
CA GLU A 117 13.03 12.92 -23.54
C GLU A 117 12.74 11.41 -23.43
N LYS A 118 13.66 10.65 -22.83
CA LYS A 118 13.57 9.19 -22.80
C LYS A 118 12.96 8.70 -21.48
N PRO A 119 11.85 7.94 -21.50
CA PRO A 119 11.24 7.37 -20.30
C PRO A 119 11.95 6.08 -19.85
N TYR A 120 11.98 5.87 -18.54
CA TYR A 120 12.57 4.74 -17.84
C TYR A 120 11.62 4.30 -16.74
N PHE A 121 11.37 3.01 -16.59
CA PHE A 121 10.82 2.50 -15.35
C PHE A 121 11.99 2.22 -14.40
N ILE A 122 11.89 2.72 -13.17
CA ILE A 122 12.93 2.60 -12.15
C ILE A 122 12.32 2.40 -10.77
N PHE A 123 13.10 1.76 -9.90
CA PHE A 123 12.88 1.69 -8.45
C PHE A 123 13.85 2.64 -7.74
N VAL A 124 13.41 3.24 -6.64
CA VAL A 124 14.21 4.16 -5.81
C VAL A 124 14.02 3.80 -4.33
N PRO A 125 14.98 3.09 -3.73
CA PRO A 125 15.01 2.79 -2.29
C PRO A 125 15.53 3.98 -1.48
N ASP A 126 15.36 3.90 -0.16
CA ASP A 126 15.68 4.99 0.78
C ASP A 126 17.18 5.36 0.77
N ASP A 127 18.05 4.40 0.51
CA ASP A 127 19.50 4.59 0.38
C ASP A 127 19.93 4.94 -1.07
N GLY A 128 18.99 4.90 -2.03
CA GLY A 128 19.22 5.16 -3.44
C GLY A 128 19.98 4.06 -4.19
N GLU A 129 20.16 2.88 -3.63
CA GLU A 129 20.83 1.74 -4.27
C GLU A 129 19.89 0.55 -4.45
N VAL A 130 19.58 0.22 -5.69
CA VAL A 130 18.86 -1.01 -6.01
C VAL A 130 19.88 -2.14 -6.09
N SER A 131 20.11 -2.87 -5.00
CA SER A 131 21.06 -3.99 -4.99
C SER A 131 20.46 -5.27 -5.57
N ASN A 132 21.32 -6.24 -5.88
CA ASN A 132 20.90 -7.58 -6.28
C ASN A 132 20.18 -8.30 -5.12
N GLU A 133 20.58 -8.04 -3.88
CA GLU A 133 19.96 -8.58 -2.67
C GLU A 133 18.55 -8.02 -2.50
N ASP A 134 18.37 -6.69 -2.61
CA ASP A 134 17.06 -6.04 -2.51
C ASP A 134 16.10 -6.56 -3.58
N MET A 135 16.60 -6.73 -4.81
CA MET A 135 15.83 -7.31 -5.90
C MET A 135 15.37 -8.74 -5.58
N LEU A 136 16.28 -9.61 -5.17
CA LEU A 136 15.95 -11.01 -4.89
C LEU A 136 14.99 -11.13 -3.70
N ALA A 137 15.23 -10.35 -2.63
CA ALA A 137 14.37 -10.31 -1.47
C ALA A 137 12.96 -9.78 -1.78
N SER A 138 12.84 -8.84 -2.72
CA SER A 138 11.56 -8.19 -3.04
C SER A 138 10.78 -8.86 -4.16
N LEU A 139 11.43 -9.65 -5.02
CA LEU A 139 10.83 -10.24 -6.23
C LEU A 139 10.88 -11.77 -6.28
N GLY A 140 11.67 -12.41 -5.43
CA GLY A 140 12.03 -13.83 -5.59
C GLY A 140 12.81 -14.07 -6.90
N GLU A 141 13.18 -15.33 -7.16
CA GLU A 141 13.88 -15.69 -8.41
C GLU A 141 13.00 -15.49 -9.66
N GLU A 142 11.70 -15.74 -9.55
CA GLU A 142 10.76 -15.72 -10.67
C GLU A 142 10.68 -14.35 -11.35
N TYR A 143 10.53 -13.27 -10.57
CA TYR A 143 10.36 -11.91 -11.10
C TYR A 143 11.66 -11.12 -11.14
N SER A 144 12.75 -11.66 -10.57
CA SER A 144 14.09 -11.07 -10.64
C SER A 144 14.67 -11.04 -12.05
N HIS A 145 15.76 -10.29 -12.23
CA HIS A 145 16.49 -10.28 -13.49
C HIS A 145 17.87 -10.95 -13.35
N PHE A 146 18.16 -11.85 -14.27
CA PHE A 146 19.45 -12.53 -14.37
C PHE A 146 20.09 -12.23 -15.72
N TYR A 147 21.39 -11.91 -15.69
CA TYR A 147 22.22 -11.73 -16.87
C TYR A 147 23.35 -12.76 -16.83
N ASP A 148 23.42 -13.64 -17.83
CA ASP A 148 24.37 -14.75 -17.90
C ASP A 148 24.33 -15.67 -16.66
N GLY A 149 23.12 -15.90 -16.13
CA GLY A 149 22.88 -16.75 -14.96
C GLY A 149 23.17 -16.08 -13.61
N LEU A 150 23.56 -14.81 -13.58
CA LEU A 150 23.85 -14.06 -12.35
C LEU A 150 22.81 -12.96 -12.12
N PRO A 151 22.40 -12.70 -10.87
CA PRO A 151 21.45 -11.63 -10.58
C PRO A 151 22.02 -10.28 -10.99
N SER A 152 21.17 -9.44 -11.56
CA SER A 152 21.54 -8.09 -12.02
C SER A 152 20.34 -7.15 -11.93
N SER A 153 20.23 -6.40 -10.84
CA SER A 153 19.15 -5.43 -10.59
C SER A 153 19.08 -4.33 -11.65
N LYS A 154 20.20 -4.05 -12.33
CA LYS A 154 20.23 -3.17 -13.52
C LYS A 154 19.25 -3.57 -14.62
N GLY A 155 18.88 -4.84 -14.70
CA GLY A 155 17.87 -5.31 -15.66
C GLY A 155 16.42 -5.04 -15.25
N LEU A 156 16.16 -4.59 -14.02
CA LEU A 156 14.84 -4.09 -13.63
C LEU A 156 14.52 -2.75 -14.30
N MET A 157 15.55 -1.95 -14.62
CA MET A 157 15.38 -0.70 -15.34
C MET A 157 14.95 -0.97 -16.79
N VAL A 158 13.69 -0.69 -17.10
CA VAL A 158 13.16 -0.73 -18.47
C VAL A 158 13.38 0.63 -19.12
N LYS A 159 14.15 0.67 -20.21
CA LYS A 159 14.44 1.92 -20.95
C LYS A 159 13.45 2.07 -22.10
N SER A 160 13.14 3.30 -22.49
CA SER A 160 12.16 3.57 -23.55
C SER A 160 10.77 2.98 -23.25
N VAL A 161 10.27 3.11 -22.02
CA VAL A 161 8.93 2.60 -21.66
C VAL A 161 7.90 3.15 -22.65
N SER A 162 7.14 2.24 -23.27
CA SER A 162 6.10 2.56 -24.24
C SER A 162 4.72 2.12 -23.75
N THR A 163 4.67 1.00 -23.01
CA THR A 163 3.42 0.40 -22.54
C THR A 163 3.54 -0.06 -21.09
N ILE A 164 2.49 0.19 -20.31
CA ILE A 164 2.27 -0.25 -18.94
C ILE A 164 0.94 -1.01 -18.93
N ARG A 165 0.93 -2.25 -18.45
CA ARG A 165 -0.28 -3.08 -18.44
C ARG A 165 -0.46 -3.75 -17.09
N ILE A 166 -1.62 -3.56 -16.50
CA ILE A 166 -2.08 -4.35 -15.36
C ILE A 166 -2.72 -5.61 -15.93
N GLU A 167 -2.05 -6.73 -15.71
CA GLU A 167 -2.52 -8.05 -16.05
C GLU A 167 -3.30 -8.58 -14.86
N THR A 168 -4.62 -8.39 -14.91
CA THR A 168 -5.48 -8.87 -13.83
C THR A 168 -5.57 -10.38 -13.89
N SER A 169 -5.49 -11.03 -12.73
CA SER A 169 -5.85 -12.44 -12.61
C SER A 169 -7.37 -12.60 -12.80
N ARG A 170 -7.85 -12.51 -14.04
CA ARG A 170 -9.25 -12.82 -14.41
C ARG A 170 -9.40 -14.33 -14.47
N THR A 171 -9.30 -15.00 -13.32
CA THR A 171 -10.02 -16.24 -12.98
C THR A 171 -9.61 -16.73 -11.59
N VAL A 172 -10.21 -16.16 -10.54
CA VAL A 172 -10.94 -17.00 -9.58
C VAL A 172 -12.16 -16.21 -9.11
N SER A 173 -13.36 -16.71 -9.46
CA SER A 173 -14.50 -16.51 -8.56
C SER A 173 -14.09 -17.02 -7.18
N PRO A 174 -14.60 -16.49 -6.05
CA PRO A 174 -14.49 -17.19 -4.79
C PRO A 174 -15.34 -18.46 -4.91
N LEU A 175 -14.74 -19.49 -5.52
CA LEU A 175 -15.14 -20.85 -5.27
C LEU A 175 -14.81 -21.04 -3.81
N ILE A 176 -15.87 -21.11 -3.02
CA ILE A 176 -15.88 -21.94 -1.82
C ILE A 176 -15.05 -23.17 -2.18
N MET A 177 -13.83 -23.25 -1.65
CA MET A 177 -13.02 -24.46 -1.69
C MET A 177 -13.69 -25.40 -0.70
N GLU A 178 -14.80 -26.00 -1.12
CA GLU A 178 -15.26 -27.23 -0.51
C GLU A 178 -14.12 -28.23 -0.75
N THR A 179 -13.45 -28.58 0.33
CA THR A 179 -12.20 -29.32 0.37
C THR A 179 -12.39 -30.66 -0.32
N ALA A 180 -12.08 -30.72 -1.61
CA ALA A 180 -11.91 -31.98 -2.31
C ALA A 180 -10.60 -32.57 -1.82
N ALA A 181 -10.70 -33.58 -0.95
CA ALA A 181 -9.58 -34.36 -0.47
C ALA A 181 -8.74 -34.88 -1.64
N PHE A 182 -7.63 -34.20 -1.94
CA PHE A 182 -6.56 -34.76 -2.75
C PHE A 182 -5.82 -35.79 -1.91
N PRO A 183 -5.57 -37.01 -2.41
CA PRO A 183 -4.64 -37.94 -1.80
C PRO A 183 -3.21 -37.48 -2.14
N GLY A 184 -2.81 -36.32 -1.63
CA GLY A 184 -1.41 -35.91 -1.54
C GLY A 184 -0.79 -36.44 -0.24
N PRO A 185 0.54 -36.34 -0.06
CA PRO A 185 1.13 -36.55 1.26
C PRO A 185 0.42 -35.68 2.29
N SER A 186 0.12 -36.25 3.47
CA SER A 186 -0.43 -35.48 4.58
C SER A 186 0.55 -34.35 4.94
N PRO A 187 0.05 -33.15 5.30
CA PRO A 187 0.94 -32.09 5.77
C PRO A 187 1.78 -32.59 6.95
N ASP A 188 3.05 -32.19 6.99
CA ASP A 188 3.99 -32.65 8.02
C ASP A 188 3.64 -32.06 9.41
N TRP A 189 2.88 -30.95 9.41
CA TRP A 189 2.34 -30.33 10.62
C TRP A 189 1.10 -29.50 10.32
N THR A 190 0.30 -29.26 11.35
CA THR A 190 -0.86 -28.35 11.36
C THR A 190 -0.87 -27.56 12.67
N VAL A 191 -1.21 -26.27 12.60
CA VAL A 191 -1.42 -25.39 13.77
C VAL A 191 -2.87 -24.94 13.80
N GLU A 192 -3.56 -25.21 14.92
CA GLU A 192 -4.94 -24.75 15.13
C GLU A 192 -4.95 -23.26 15.51
N ILE A 193 -5.80 -22.47 14.86
CA ILE A 193 -5.97 -21.05 15.15
C ILE A 193 -7.39 -20.82 15.66
N LYS A 194 -7.49 -20.25 16.87
CA LYS A 194 -8.75 -19.91 17.53
C LYS A 194 -8.88 -18.39 17.63
N GLY A 195 -9.86 -17.84 16.95
CA GLY A 195 -10.26 -16.43 17.01
C GLY A 195 -11.77 -16.31 17.05
N SER A 196 -12.36 -15.52 16.15
CA SER A 196 -13.82 -15.48 15.93
C SER A 196 -14.37 -16.82 15.39
N GLY A 197 -13.50 -17.57 14.70
CA GLY A 197 -13.74 -18.94 14.24
C GLY A 197 -12.57 -19.87 14.56
N LYS A 198 -12.66 -21.10 14.05
CA LYS A 198 -11.56 -22.08 14.08
C LYS A 198 -11.00 -22.23 12.68
N LYS A 199 -9.68 -22.10 12.54
CA LYS A 199 -8.94 -22.37 11.30
C LYS A 199 -7.72 -23.24 11.59
N GLU A 200 -7.15 -23.78 10.53
CA GLU A 200 -5.90 -24.51 10.58
C GLU A 200 -4.97 -23.92 9.52
N ILE A 201 -3.68 -23.79 9.87
CA ILE A 201 -2.60 -23.57 8.90
C ILE A 201 -1.69 -24.81 8.93
N SER A 202 -1.06 -25.08 7.80
CA SER A 202 -0.28 -26.28 7.55
C SER A 202 1.01 -25.96 6.79
N SER A 203 1.89 -26.96 6.69
CA SER A 203 3.12 -26.84 5.89
C SER A 203 2.84 -26.50 4.41
N ILE A 204 1.70 -26.93 3.87
CA ILE A 204 1.29 -26.64 2.49
C ILE A 204 1.02 -25.14 2.29
N ASP A 205 0.50 -24.47 3.31
CA ASP A 205 0.20 -23.04 3.23
C ASP A 205 1.50 -22.21 3.16
N PHE A 206 2.57 -22.68 3.81
CA PHE A 206 3.90 -22.06 3.73
C PHE A 206 4.55 -22.29 2.36
N GLU A 207 4.43 -23.50 1.82
CA GLU A 207 4.91 -23.82 0.46
C GLU A 207 4.18 -23.02 -0.62
N ALA A 208 2.87 -22.75 -0.42
CA ALA A 208 2.09 -21.91 -1.32
C ALA A 208 2.52 -20.44 -1.23
N ASP A 209 2.70 -19.90 -0.03
CA ASP A 209 3.16 -18.51 0.17
C ASP A 209 4.59 -18.31 -0.38
N GLU A 210 5.45 -19.33 -0.28
CA GLU A 210 6.76 -19.36 -0.94
C GLU A 210 6.64 -19.27 -2.46
N ALA A 211 5.77 -20.08 -3.06
CA ALA A 211 5.60 -20.17 -4.51
C ALA A 211 5.06 -18.87 -5.12
N ASP A 212 4.24 -18.12 -4.37
CA ASP A 212 3.66 -16.85 -4.82
C ASP A 212 4.55 -15.63 -4.54
N GLY A 213 5.75 -15.82 -3.95
CA GLY A 213 6.66 -14.74 -3.56
C GLY A 213 6.08 -13.86 -2.44
N GLY A 214 5.30 -14.49 -1.55
CA GLY A 214 4.54 -13.85 -0.48
C GLY A 214 5.37 -13.43 0.73
N HIS A 215 4.81 -13.60 1.92
CA HIS A 215 5.39 -13.14 3.18
C HIS A 215 6.35 -14.14 3.85
N TYR A 216 6.70 -15.22 3.16
CA TYR A 216 7.65 -16.23 3.60
C TYR A 216 9.09 -15.77 3.39
N VAL A 217 9.66 -15.23 4.46
CA VAL A 217 10.95 -14.53 4.46
C VAL A 217 12.03 -15.33 5.19
N GLU A 218 13.28 -15.09 4.84
CA GLU A 218 14.43 -15.53 5.63
C GLU A 218 14.80 -14.45 6.65
N ILE A 219 14.96 -14.84 7.92
CA ILE A 219 15.38 -13.96 9.02
C ILE A 219 16.60 -14.55 9.73
N SER A 220 17.53 -13.67 10.13
CA SER A 220 18.70 -14.04 10.94
C SER A 220 18.53 -13.58 12.38
N LEU A 221 18.65 -14.48 13.35
CA LEU A 221 18.48 -14.18 14.77
C LEU A 221 19.72 -14.59 15.56
N GLU A 222 20.30 -13.65 16.31
CA GLU A 222 21.39 -13.94 17.26
C GLU A 222 20.82 -14.28 18.64
N ARG A 223 21.15 -15.47 19.16
CA ARG A 223 20.71 -15.92 20.48
C ARG A 223 21.79 -16.73 21.17
N LYS A 224 22.08 -16.37 22.43
CA LYS A 224 23.13 -17.04 23.25
C LYS A 224 24.52 -17.05 22.59
N GLY A 225 24.82 -16.05 21.75
CA GLY A 225 26.09 -15.93 21.03
C GLY A 225 26.20 -16.83 19.78
N GLU A 226 25.09 -17.41 19.34
CA GLU A 226 24.97 -18.16 18.09
C GLU A 226 23.96 -17.45 17.18
N THR A 227 24.29 -17.31 15.90
CA THR A 227 23.37 -16.78 14.88
C THR A 227 22.79 -17.95 14.11
N ASN A 228 21.46 -18.04 14.06
CA ASN A 228 20.73 -19.01 13.24
C ASN A 228 19.87 -18.28 12.22
N THR A 229 19.70 -18.89 11.05
CA THR A 229 18.74 -18.43 10.03
C THR A 229 17.45 -19.22 10.13
N TYR A 230 16.32 -18.56 9.87
CA TYR A 230 15.00 -19.18 9.88
C TYR A 230 14.23 -18.75 8.63
N ARG A 231 13.46 -19.67 8.04
CA ARG A 231 12.42 -19.29 7.06
C ARG A 231 11.07 -19.30 7.74
N ALA A 232 10.34 -18.21 7.59
CA ALA A 232 9.20 -17.91 8.45
C ALA A 232 8.19 -16.96 7.81
N ILE A 233 6.95 -16.99 8.30
CA ILE A 233 5.94 -15.96 8.02
C ILE A 233 5.73 -15.07 9.26
N PRO A 234 5.44 -13.77 9.09
CA PRO A 234 5.03 -12.91 10.19
C PRO A 234 3.76 -13.40 10.90
N LEU A 235 3.73 -13.36 12.23
CA LEU A 235 2.59 -13.85 13.01
C LEU A 235 1.28 -13.09 12.72
N TRP A 236 1.37 -11.81 12.35
CA TRP A 236 0.20 -10.97 12.09
C TRP A 236 -0.66 -11.46 10.92
N LEU A 237 -0.09 -12.18 9.94
CA LEU A 237 -0.85 -12.79 8.84
C LEU A 237 -1.75 -13.91 9.34
N VAL A 238 -1.29 -14.64 10.34
CA VAL A 238 -2.05 -15.73 10.95
C VAL A 238 -3.17 -15.18 11.83
N VAL A 239 -2.90 -14.07 12.53
CA VAL A 239 -3.92 -13.28 13.22
C VAL A 239 -4.98 -12.75 12.26
N ALA A 240 -4.57 -12.24 11.09
CA ALA A 240 -5.46 -11.75 10.05
C ALA A 240 -6.38 -12.87 9.52
N ALA A 241 -5.80 -14.01 9.17
CA ALA A 241 -6.54 -15.17 8.69
C ALA A 241 -7.60 -15.64 9.70
N ALA A 242 -7.29 -15.62 11.00
CA ALA A 242 -8.16 -16.11 12.08
C ALA A 242 -9.50 -15.39 12.24
N ARG A 243 -9.62 -14.14 11.75
CA ARG A 243 -10.76 -13.25 12.04
C ARG A 243 -11.85 -13.22 10.99
N GLU A 244 -11.65 -13.87 9.83
CA GLU A 244 -12.56 -13.81 8.67
C GLU A 244 -12.80 -12.40 8.12
N ASP A 245 -11.88 -11.46 8.38
CA ASP A 245 -11.93 -10.15 7.77
C ASP A 245 -11.43 -10.25 6.32
N GLU A 246 -12.22 -9.79 5.33
CA GLU A 246 -11.74 -9.60 3.96
C GLU A 246 -10.50 -8.69 3.95
N GLN A 247 -9.50 -9.07 3.14
CA GLN A 247 -8.25 -8.37 2.81
C GLN A 247 -8.15 -6.92 3.32
N LYS A 248 -7.73 -6.77 4.57
CA LYS A 248 -7.38 -5.48 5.18
C LYS A 248 -5.97 -5.05 4.73
N ARG A 249 -5.74 -3.74 4.63
CA ARG A 249 -4.40 -3.16 4.36
C ARG A 249 -3.49 -3.45 5.56
N PHE A 250 -2.17 -3.62 5.35
CA PHE A 250 -1.20 -3.85 6.43
C PHE A 250 -1.31 -2.83 7.59
N SER A 251 -1.58 -1.56 7.27
CA SER A 251 -1.82 -0.51 8.26
C SER A 251 -2.96 -0.83 9.24
N GLN A 252 -4.02 -1.49 8.78
CA GLN A 252 -5.16 -1.87 9.61
C GLN A 252 -4.81 -3.04 10.55
N TYR A 253 -3.87 -3.93 10.16
CA TYR A 253 -3.37 -4.98 11.07
C TYR A 253 -2.39 -4.43 12.10
N ARG A 254 -1.55 -3.46 11.73
CA ARG A 254 -0.72 -2.73 12.68
C ARG A 254 -1.60 -2.01 13.72
N GLU A 255 -2.63 -1.31 13.29
CA GLU A 255 -3.60 -0.68 14.19
C GLU A 255 -4.29 -1.69 15.11
N LEU A 256 -4.65 -2.86 14.59
CA LEU A 256 -5.23 -3.94 15.38
C LEU A 256 -4.28 -4.41 16.49
N TRP A 257 -3.01 -4.60 16.12
CA TRP A 257 -1.95 -5.10 16.98
C TRP A 257 -1.58 -4.07 18.06
N GLU A 258 -1.41 -2.81 17.65
CA GLU A 258 -1.23 -1.65 18.52
C GLU A 258 -2.48 -1.35 19.37
N GLY A 259 -3.64 -1.87 18.97
CA GLY A 259 -4.87 -1.84 19.75
C GLY A 259 -4.88 -2.82 20.94
N GLY A 260 -3.89 -3.70 21.07
CA GLY A 260 -3.71 -4.54 22.25
C GLY A 260 -4.74 -5.65 22.43
N PHE A 261 -4.32 -6.89 22.27
CA PHE A 261 -5.08 -8.08 22.66
C PHE A 261 -4.13 -9.19 23.10
N ASP A 262 -4.66 -10.18 23.83
CA ASP A 262 -3.85 -11.29 24.30
C ASP A 262 -3.79 -12.40 23.25
N ILE A 263 -2.58 -12.90 22.99
CA ILE A 263 -2.31 -14.06 22.14
C ILE A 263 -1.73 -15.16 23.02
N THR A 264 -2.37 -16.32 23.02
CA THR A 264 -1.89 -17.52 23.71
C THR A 264 -1.33 -18.51 22.70
N LEU A 265 -0.05 -18.87 22.87
CA LEU A 265 0.69 -19.82 22.06
C LEU A 265 0.82 -21.13 22.83
N THR A 266 0.50 -22.26 22.20
CA THR A 266 0.59 -23.58 22.84
C THR A 266 1.38 -24.55 21.97
N SER A 267 2.35 -25.25 22.57
CA SER A 267 3.14 -26.30 21.95
C SER A 267 2.47 -27.67 22.08
N VAL A 268 2.84 -28.61 21.19
CA VAL A 268 2.48 -30.03 21.25
C VAL A 268 2.92 -30.70 22.56
N ASP A 269 3.95 -30.17 23.24
CA ASP A 269 4.43 -30.69 24.52
C ASP A 269 3.61 -30.19 25.74
N GLY A 270 2.64 -29.31 25.49
CA GLY A 270 1.79 -28.70 26.51
C GLY A 270 2.34 -27.40 27.12
N TYR A 271 3.51 -26.92 26.69
CA TYR A 271 3.98 -25.58 27.04
C TYR A 271 3.01 -24.54 26.46
N SER A 272 2.57 -23.60 27.30
CA SER A 272 1.68 -22.52 26.89
C SER A 272 2.16 -21.19 27.45
N VAL A 273 2.09 -20.15 26.64
CA VAL A 273 2.50 -18.79 27.01
C VAL A 273 1.56 -17.78 26.38
N THR A 274 1.14 -16.79 27.17
CA THR A 274 0.31 -15.67 26.72
C THR A 274 1.13 -14.39 26.73
N PHE A 275 0.97 -13.57 25.70
CA PHE A 275 1.51 -12.21 25.65
C PHE A 275 0.44 -11.24 25.14
N ASN A 276 0.55 -9.99 25.54
CA ASN A 276 -0.26 -8.92 24.98
C ASN A 276 0.46 -8.31 23.77
N THR A 277 -0.25 -8.01 22.68
CA THR A 277 0.36 -7.45 21.47
C THR A 277 1.00 -6.07 21.69
N LEU A 278 0.63 -5.32 22.74
CA LEU A 278 1.31 -4.07 23.11
C LEU A 278 2.76 -4.26 23.56
N ASP A 279 3.11 -5.45 24.06
CA ASP A 279 4.43 -5.76 24.61
C ASP A 279 5.40 -6.31 23.54
N VAL A 280 4.91 -6.59 22.33
CA VAL A 280 5.67 -7.24 21.26
C VAL A 280 5.45 -6.46 19.96
N PRO A 281 6.47 -5.87 19.32
CA PRO A 281 6.29 -5.22 18.02
C PRO A 281 5.74 -6.20 16.97
N ILE A 282 4.82 -5.73 16.11
CA ILE A 282 4.15 -6.57 15.11
C ILE A 282 5.15 -7.21 14.12
N GLU A 283 6.28 -6.56 13.89
CA GLU A 283 7.36 -7.02 13.01
C GLU A 283 8.36 -7.96 13.70
N ALA A 284 8.30 -8.11 15.02
CA ALA A 284 9.33 -8.83 15.77
C ALA A 284 9.07 -10.33 15.92
N ILE A 285 7.89 -10.83 15.52
CA ILE A 285 7.43 -12.20 15.85
C ILE A 285 6.93 -12.96 14.62
N PHE A 286 7.44 -14.18 14.46
CA PHE A 286 7.26 -15.00 13.27
C PHE A 286 6.92 -16.45 13.63
N ILE A 287 6.33 -17.17 12.67
CA ILE A 287 6.19 -18.62 12.69
C ILE A 287 7.16 -19.19 11.66
N ALA A 288 8.17 -19.92 12.13
CA ALA A 288 9.18 -20.58 11.30
C ALA A 288 8.90 -22.08 11.17
N ASP A 289 9.18 -22.64 9.99
CA ASP A 289 9.17 -24.08 9.74
C ASP A 289 10.52 -24.58 9.17
N GLU A 290 11.53 -23.70 9.11
CA GLU A 290 12.91 -24.04 8.73
C GLU A 290 13.91 -23.33 9.65
N GLU A 291 14.98 -24.02 10.05
CA GLU A 291 16.11 -23.50 10.83
C GLU A 291 17.42 -23.95 10.16
N ASN A 292 18.27 -23.00 9.76
CA ASN A 292 19.56 -23.24 9.10
C ASN A 292 19.48 -24.17 7.87
N GLY A 293 18.42 -24.05 7.07
CA GLY A 293 18.21 -24.89 5.88
C GLY A 293 17.60 -26.27 6.16
N GLU A 294 17.29 -26.59 7.43
CA GLU A 294 16.63 -27.84 7.81
C GLU A 294 15.17 -27.59 8.20
N LYS A 295 14.25 -28.38 7.65
CA LYS A 295 12.83 -28.33 8.03
C LYS A 295 12.66 -28.72 9.50
N ILE A 296 11.87 -27.93 10.21
CA ILE A 296 11.53 -28.11 11.63
C ILE A 296 10.02 -28.18 11.82
N ALA A 297 9.58 -28.70 12.96
CA ALA A 297 8.20 -28.47 13.42
C ALA A 297 7.97 -26.96 13.63
N PRO A 298 6.76 -26.45 13.39
CA PRO A 298 6.48 -25.01 13.40
C PRO A 298 6.88 -24.42 14.74
N ALA A 299 7.55 -23.27 14.72
CA ALA A 299 8.10 -22.65 15.91
C ALA A 299 7.88 -21.14 15.91
N ILE A 300 7.58 -20.58 17.07
CA ILE A 300 7.58 -19.14 17.27
C ILE A 300 9.01 -18.67 17.48
N VAL A 301 9.44 -17.72 16.66
CA VAL A 301 10.78 -17.12 16.69
C VAL A 301 10.70 -15.61 16.51
N GLY A 302 11.81 -14.91 16.73
CA GLY A 302 11.93 -13.48 16.47
C GLY A 302 12.74 -12.72 17.52
N GLU A 303 12.81 -11.40 17.35
CA GLU A 303 13.44 -10.46 18.30
C GLU A 303 12.55 -10.20 19.52
N ILE A 304 12.19 -11.29 20.20
CA ILE A 304 11.24 -11.31 21.30
C ILE A 304 11.83 -12.00 22.53
N SER A 305 11.14 -11.88 23.66
CA SER A 305 11.47 -12.60 24.88
C SER A 305 11.65 -14.09 24.60
N GLY A 306 12.73 -14.68 25.09
CA GLY A 306 13.04 -16.08 24.90
C GLY A 306 12.00 -17.07 25.47
N LYS A 307 11.06 -16.60 26.29
CA LYS A 307 9.89 -17.37 26.78
C LYS A 307 8.78 -17.51 25.72
N LEU A 308 8.73 -16.60 24.75
CA LEU A 308 7.79 -16.63 23.64
C LEU A 308 8.28 -17.51 22.48
N TRP A 309 9.51 -18.01 22.56
CA TRP A 309 10.02 -19.00 21.61
C TRP A 309 9.40 -20.36 21.90
N VAL A 310 8.32 -20.68 21.19
CA VAL A 310 7.54 -21.91 21.33
C VAL A 310 7.93 -22.87 20.20
N LYS A 311 8.62 -23.96 20.50
CA LYS A 311 8.92 -25.01 19.51
C LYS A 311 7.75 -25.99 19.40
N GLY A 312 7.51 -26.54 18.21
CA GLY A 312 6.41 -27.48 18.00
C GLY A 312 5.05 -26.84 18.31
N LEU A 313 4.82 -25.65 17.78
CA LEU A 313 3.59 -24.89 17.92
C LEU A 313 2.41 -25.76 17.47
N ALA A 314 1.41 -25.90 18.34
CA ALA A 314 0.21 -26.70 18.12
C ALA A 314 -1.02 -25.81 17.94
N SER A 315 -1.12 -24.72 18.70
CA SER A 315 -2.23 -23.78 18.56
C SER A 315 -1.90 -22.35 18.92
N ILE A 316 -2.63 -21.43 18.29
CA ILE A 316 -2.66 -19.99 18.56
C ILE A 316 -4.08 -19.61 18.93
N GLU A 317 -4.28 -18.95 20.07
CA GLU A 317 -5.59 -18.51 20.53
C GLU A 317 -5.57 -16.99 20.77
N LEU A 318 -6.54 -16.30 20.16
CA LEU A 318 -6.68 -14.85 20.23
C LEU A 318 -7.82 -14.51 21.21
N ASP A 319 -7.50 -13.85 22.33
CA ASP A 319 -8.51 -13.30 23.22
C ASP A 319 -8.92 -11.90 22.73
N THR A 320 -9.90 -11.92 21.84
CA THR A 320 -10.40 -10.72 21.16
C THR A 320 -11.64 -10.13 21.84
N GLU A 321 -12.11 -10.75 22.94
CA GLU A 321 -13.25 -10.24 23.71
C GLU A 321 -12.86 -9.02 24.55
N ARG A 322 -11.55 -8.82 24.81
CA ARG A 322 -10.97 -7.65 25.47
C ARG A 322 -10.28 -6.69 24.49
N TYR A 323 -11.03 -6.15 23.53
CA TYR A 323 -10.64 -4.86 22.95
C TYR A 323 -10.85 -3.79 24.02
N SER A 324 -9.78 -3.25 24.59
CA SER A 324 -9.85 -2.00 25.37
C SER A 324 -8.87 -0.95 24.86
N TYR A 325 -8.63 -0.94 23.56
CA TYR A 325 -8.18 0.26 22.85
C TYR A 325 -9.40 0.79 22.11
N GLU A 326 -10.06 1.77 22.72
CA GLU A 326 -10.89 2.68 21.94
C GLU A 326 -9.92 3.48 21.09
N ASP A 327 -9.75 3.09 19.82
CA ASP A 327 -9.06 3.95 18.88
C ASP A 327 -9.82 5.29 18.86
N PRO A 328 -9.21 6.38 19.36
CA PRO A 328 -9.90 7.66 19.44
C PRO A 328 -10.43 8.10 18.06
N ARG A 329 -9.80 7.67 16.96
CA ARG A 329 -10.26 7.93 15.57
C ARG A 329 -11.65 7.37 15.28
N LEU A 330 -12.04 6.25 15.90
CA LEU A 330 -13.37 5.66 15.73
C LEU A 330 -14.48 6.50 16.40
N SER A 331 -14.11 7.29 17.40
CA SER A 331 -15.02 8.23 18.09
C SER A 331 -15.01 9.63 17.49
N VAL A 332 -14.04 9.93 16.62
CA VAL A 332 -13.85 11.25 16.02
C VAL A 332 -14.76 11.43 14.82
N SER A 333 -15.39 12.59 14.74
CA SER A 333 -16.26 12.95 13.65
C SER A 333 -16.02 14.37 13.15
N LEU A 334 -16.31 14.55 11.86
CA LEU A 334 -16.35 15.85 11.21
C LEU A 334 -17.81 16.28 11.08
N VAL A 335 -18.14 17.46 11.60
CA VAL A 335 -19.49 18.02 11.53
C VAL A 335 -19.60 18.96 10.33
N LEU A 336 -20.52 18.65 9.42
CA LEU A 336 -20.85 19.49 8.29
C LEU A 336 -22.18 20.22 8.55
N LYS A 337 -22.19 21.54 8.41
CA LYS A 337 -23.37 22.41 8.59
C LYS A 337 -23.64 23.23 7.34
N ALA A 338 -24.88 23.25 6.86
CA ALA A 338 -25.27 24.15 5.78
C ALA A 338 -26.79 24.33 5.73
N GLY A 339 -27.27 25.56 5.57
CA GLY A 339 -28.70 25.84 5.37
C GLY A 339 -29.60 25.36 6.52
N GLY A 340 -29.07 25.33 7.76
CA GLY A 340 -29.76 24.80 8.93
C GLY A 340 -29.78 23.26 9.03
N LEU A 341 -29.12 22.57 8.09
CA LEU A 341 -28.87 21.13 8.15
C LEU A 341 -27.53 20.87 8.83
N GLU A 342 -27.46 19.73 9.51
CA GLU A 342 -26.26 19.23 10.18
C GLU A 342 -26.08 17.74 9.87
N ARG A 343 -24.86 17.35 9.52
CA ARG A 343 -24.43 15.98 9.29
C ARG A 343 -23.11 15.74 10.00
N GLU A 344 -22.93 14.53 10.46
CA GLU A 344 -21.72 14.08 11.13
C GLU A 344 -21.13 12.94 10.30
N PHE A 345 -19.82 12.98 10.09
CA PHE A 345 -19.10 11.96 9.31
C PHE A 345 -17.95 11.39 10.14
N THR A 346 -17.92 10.08 10.28
CA THR A 346 -16.73 9.38 10.77
C THR A 346 -15.65 9.35 9.69
N ILE A 347 -14.41 9.05 10.06
CA ILE A 347 -13.33 8.82 9.09
C ILE A 347 -13.72 7.72 8.09
N ALA A 348 -14.37 6.65 8.54
CA ALA A 348 -14.84 5.57 7.67
C ALA A 348 -15.88 6.06 6.64
N ASP A 349 -16.82 6.92 7.06
CA ASP A 349 -17.81 7.51 6.14
C ASP A 349 -17.15 8.37 5.06
N LEU A 350 -16.09 9.10 5.42
CA LEU A 350 -15.35 9.96 4.50
C LEU A 350 -14.48 9.13 3.55
N GLU A 351 -13.79 8.10 4.04
CA GLU A 351 -12.96 7.21 3.23
C GLU A 351 -13.78 6.41 2.21
N ALA A 352 -15.04 6.07 2.52
CA ALA A 352 -15.94 5.40 1.61
C ALA A 352 -16.52 6.30 0.49
N LYS A 353 -16.25 7.62 0.50
CA LYS A 353 -16.79 8.54 -0.51
C LYS A 353 -16.15 8.28 -1.87
N SER A 354 -16.97 8.30 -2.93
CA SER A 354 -16.50 8.18 -4.33
C SER A 354 -15.61 9.34 -4.80
N TYR A 355 -15.42 10.34 -3.95
CA TYR A 355 -14.58 11.52 -4.18
C TYR A 355 -13.49 11.65 -3.09
N TYR A 356 -13.15 10.54 -2.44
CA TYR A 356 -11.89 10.36 -1.75
C TYR A 356 -10.73 10.40 -2.77
N VAL A 357 -9.65 11.09 -2.41
CA VAL A 357 -8.45 11.24 -3.24
C VAL A 357 -7.20 11.19 -2.38
N GLU A 358 -6.10 10.68 -2.94
CA GLU A 358 -4.75 10.80 -2.39
C GLU A 358 -3.88 11.57 -3.36
N ASN A 359 -3.33 12.72 -2.94
CA ASN A 359 -2.47 13.54 -3.80
C ASN A 359 -1.54 14.43 -2.98
N TYR A 360 -0.48 14.94 -3.61
CA TYR A 360 0.52 15.76 -2.95
C TYR A 360 0.01 17.18 -2.68
N GLY A 361 0.29 17.67 -1.49
CA GLY A 361 0.03 19.05 -1.09
C GLY A 361 1.13 19.57 -0.17
N GLN A 362 1.30 20.88 -0.10
CA GLN A 362 2.21 21.48 0.86
C GLN A 362 1.71 22.83 1.36
N TYR A 363 2.19 23.21 2.55
CA TYR A 363 2.00 24.54 3.08
C TYR A 363 3.32 25.17 3.50
N ILE A 364 3.36 26.50 3.39
CA ILE A 364 4.51 27.33 3.74
C ILE A 364 4.16 28.08 5.02
N THR A 365 4.99 27.87 6.06
CA THR A 365 4.90 28.59 7.33
C THR A 365 5.31 30.05 7.17
N SER A 366 4.96 30.90 8.13
CA SER A 366 5.36 32.31 8.14
C SER A 366 6.88 32.52 8.15
N SER A 367 7.65 31.52 8.63
CA SER A 367 9.12 31.51 8.59
C SER A 367 9.70 31.00 7.26
N GLY A 368 8.87 30.58 6.30
CA GLY A 368 9.29 30.02 5.02
C GLY A 368 9.55 28.51 5.05
N GLY A 369 9.36 27.85 6.18
CA GLY A 369 9.43 26.38 6.29
C GLY A 369 8.32 25.72 5.49
N LYS A 370 8.70 24.73 4.66
CA LYS A 370 7.78 23.96 3.82
C LYS A 370 7.45 22.64 4.48
N HIS A 371 6.17 22.30 4.54
CA HIS A 371 5.67 21.03 5.07
C HIS A 371 4.67 20.46 4.08
N GLY A 372 4.82 19.20 3.71
CA GLY A 372 3.98 18.56 2.72
C GLY A 372 4.21 17.05 2.69
N GLY A 373 3.39 16.37 1.92
CA GLY A 373 3.40 14.93 1.76
C GLY A 373 2.22 14.50 0.90
N LEU A 374 1.99 13.19 0.84
CA LEU A 374 0.85 12.59 0.17
C LEU A 374 -0.35 12.65 1.13
N TYR A 375 -1.29 13.56 0.89
CA TYR A 375 -2.48 13.67 1.73
C TYR A 375 -3.62 12.83 1.18
N GLY A 376 -4.30 12.09 2.05
CA GLY A 376 -5.53 11.37 1.75
C GLY A 376 -6.74 12.00 2.41
N GLY A 377 -7.81 12.24 1.65
CA GLY A 377 -9.00 12.93 2.13
C GLY A 377 -10.11 13.05 1.09
N VAL A 378 -11.20 13.73 1.46
CA VAL A 378 -12.32 13.97 0.55
C VAL A 378 -12.34 15.40 0.01
N GLU A 379 -12.78 15.55 -1.25
CA GLU A 379 -12.93 16.86 -1.88
C GLU A 379 -13.95 17.75 -1.14
N LEU A 380 -13.48 18.93 -0.71
CA LEU A 380 -14.23 19.83 0.17
C LEU A 380 -15.52 20.35 -0.47
N VAL A 381 -15.48 20.71 -1.75
CA VAL A 381 -16.65 21.22 -2.50
C VAL A 381 -17.72 20.14 -2.61
N LYS A 382 -17.33 18.91 -2.94
CA LYS A 382 -18.27 17.78 -3.09
C LYS A 382 -18.87 17.37 -1.75
N LEU A 383 -18.08 17.35 -0.68
CA LEU A 383 -18.56 17.05 0.66
C LEU A 383 -19.64 18.06 1.09
N VAL A 384 -19.36 19.35 0.94
CA VAL A 384 -20.31 20.42 1.27
C VAL A 384 -21.53 20.39 0.35
N GLY A 385 -21.32 20.05 -0.93
CA GLY A 385 -22.33 19.83 -1.95
C GLY A 385 -23.37 18.75 -1.59
N GLU A 386 -23.09 17.87 -0.62
CA GLU A 386 -24.07 16.88 -0.15
C GLU A 386 -25.24 17.50 0.63
N LEU A 387 -25.06 18.67 1.24
CA LEU A 387 -26.12 19.37 1.96
C LEU A 387 -26.81 20.45 1.14
N VAL A 388 -26.02 21.21 0.37
CA VAL A 388 -26.48 22.41 -0.33
C VAL A 388 -25.76 22.58 -1.65
N GLU A 389 -26.44 23.13 -2.66
CA GLU A 389 -25.78 23.56 -3.89
C GLU A 389 -24.94 24.82 -3.62
N LEU A 390 -23.64 24.75 -3.92
CA LEU A 390 -22.72 25.87 -3.76
C LEU A 390 -22.74 26.78 -4.98
N LYS A 391 -22.77 28.09 -4.74
CA LYS A 391 -22.47 29.10 -5.77
C LYS A 391 -20.99 29.46 -5.67
N PRO A 392 -20.33 29.97 -6.72
CA PRO A 392 -18.95 30.43 -6.64
C PRO A 392 -18.70 31.50 -5.55
N THR A 393 -19.74 32.24 -5.15
CA THR A 393 -19.71 33.24 -4.08
C THR A 393 -19.98 32.68 -2.68
N SER A 394 -20.37 31.41 -2.55
CA SER A 394 -20.64 30.79 -1.25
C SER A 394 -19.37 30.77 -0.40
N THR A 395 -19.54 31.09 0.89
CA THR A 395 -18.45 31.09 1.86
C THR A 395 -18.47 29.80 2.67
N ILE A 396 -17.37 29.07 2.64
CA ILE A 396 -17.14 27.87 3.45
C ILE A 396 -16.22 28.25 4.59
N ARG A 397 -16.67 28.03 5.82
CA ARG A 397 -15.91 28.22 7.05
C ARG A 397 -15.50 26.88 7.62
N THR A 398 -14.28 26.81 8.13
CA THR A 398 -13.78 25.71 8.95
C THR A 398 -13.57 26.23 10.36
N VAL A 399 -13.91 25.41 11.36
CA VAL A 399 -13.70 25.68 12.77
C VAL A 399 -12.90 24.51 13.35
N ALA A 400 -11.76 24.82 13.94
CA ALA A 400 -10.91 23.85 14.61
C ALA A 400 -11.30 23.66 16.08
N SER A 401 -10.86 22.55 16.68
CA SER A 401 -11.11 22.22 18.09
C SER A 401 -10.56 23.26 19.08
N ASP A 402 -9.51 23.99 18.69
CA ASP A 402 -8.93 25.11 19.44
C ASP A 402 -9.68 26.45 19.23
N GLY A 403 -10.76 26.44 18.45
CA GLY A 403 -11.56 27.62 18.10
C GLY A 403 -10.99 28.46 16.94
N TYR A 404 -9.91 28.03 16.30
CA TYR A 404 -9.39 28.71 15.11
C TYR A 404 -10.37 28.58 13.94
N GLU A 405 -10.69 29.70 13.30
CA GLU A 405 -11.55 29.74 12.12
C GLU A 405 -10.77 30.12 10.87
N THR A 406 -11.10 29.47 9.74
CA THR A 406 -10.63 29.87 8.41
C THR A 406 -11.76 29.79 7.40
N THR A 407 -11.85 30.80 6.53
CA THR A 407 -12.86 30.87 5.47
C THR A 407 -12.24 30.74 4.07
N TYR A 408 -13.01 30.13 3.19
CA TYR A 408 -12.73 29.92 1.78
C TYR A 408 -13.95 30.37 0.98
N SER A 409 -13.77 31.01 -0.18
CA SER A 409 -14.86 31.12 -1.14
C SER A 409 -14.92 29.87 -2.02
N ALA A 410 -16.11 29.41 -2.39
CA ALA A 410 -16.29 28.26 -3.27
C ALA A 410 -15.52 28.42 -4.60
N GLY A 411 -15.53 29.62 -5.18
CA GLY A 411 -14.76 29.92 -6.39
C GLY A 411 -13.23 29.87 -6.20
N GLU A 412 -12.70 30.20 -5.02
CA GLU A 412 -11.27 30.03 -4.72
C GLU A 412 -10.87 28.56 -4.66
N ILE A 413 -11.73 27.71 -4.11
CA ILE A 413 -11.44 26.29 -3.93
C ILE A 413 -11.69 25.45 -5.17
N GLU A 414 -12.52 25.93 -6.10
CA GLU A 414 -12.66 25.39 -7.47
C GLU A 414 -11.50 25.78 -8.41
N SER A 415 -10.49 26.52 -7.92
CA SER A 415 -9.39 27.01 -8.76
C SER A 415 -8.55 25.88 -9.38
N ALA A 416 -8.24 26.02 -10.67
CA ALA A 416 -7.63 24.98 -11.53
C ALA A 416 -6.29 24.36 -11.05
N ASP A 417 -5.58 25.01 -10.11
CA ASP A 417 -4.26 24.55 -9.63
C ASP A 417 -4.35 23.58 -8.45
N GLY A 418 -5.17 22.53 -8.59
CA GLY A 418 -5.40 21.50 -7.58
C GLY A 418 -6.77 21.56 -6.90
N ILE A 419 -7.06 20.55 -6.10
CA ILE A 419 -8.31 20.31 -5.38
C ILE A 419 -8.11 20.57 -3.89
N TRP A 420 -9.08 21.22 -3.27
CA TRP A 420 -9.11 21.33 -1.82
C TRP A 420 -9.75 20.10 -1.22
N ILE A 421 -9.06 19.51 -0.24
CA ILE A 421 -9.56 18.35 0.48
C ILE A 421 -9.63 18.63 1.98
N VAL A 422 -10.48 17.86 2.65
CA VAL A 422 -10.38 17.61 4.09
C VAL A 422 -9.59 16.31 4.23
N ALA A 423 -8.31 16.45 4.53
CA ALA A 423 -7.39 15.35 4.73
C ALA A 423 -7.55 14.75 6.13
N PHE A 424 -7.50 13.42 6.19
CA PHE A 424 -7.40 12.63 7.42
C PHE A 424 -6.28 11.59 7.34
N LYS A 425 -5.49 11.58 6.25
CA LYS A 425 -4.25 10.82 6.09
C LYS A 425 -3.10 11.70 5.59
N LEU A 426 -1.88 11.34 5.99
CA LEU A 426 -0.61 11.88 5.50
C LEU A 426 0.39 10.72 5.35
N ASP A 427 0.96 10.58 4.15
CA ASP A 427 1.96 9.57 3.80
C ASP A 427 1.52 8.13 4.10
N GLY A 428 0.21 7.88 3.94
CA GLY A 428 -0.44 6.58 4.13
C GLY A 428 -0.99 6.33 5.53
N ASP A 429 -0.56 7.10 6.52
CA ASP A 429 -1.00 6.99 7.91
C ASP A 429 -2.13 7.99 8.22
N TYR A 430 -3.03 7.65 9.15
CA TYR A 430 -4.04 8.61 9.62
C TYR A 430 -3.38 9.77 10.37
N LEU A 431 -3.96 10.96 10.25
CA LEU A 431 -3.48 12.12 11.00
C LEU A 431 -3.57 11.86 12.51
N PRO A 432 -2.56 12.24 13.31
CA PRO A 432 -2.53 12.00 14.76
C PRO A 432 -3.45 12.97 15.53
N GLU A 433 -3.70 12.66 16.81
CA GLU A 433 -4.49 13.52 17.74
C GLU A 433 -3.89 14.94 17.88
N ASP A 434 -2.57 15.06 17.86
CA ASP A 434 -1.86 16.35 17.80
C ASP A 434 -1.11 16.45 16.45
N PRO A 435 -1.51 17.35 15.53
CA PRO A 435 -2.44 18.45 15.73
C PRO A 435 -3.91 18.14 15.39
N GLY A 436 -4.32 16.90 15.24
CA GLY A 436 -5.73 16.55 15.08
C GLY A 436 -6.01 15.82 13.77
N TYR A 437 -7.10 15.05 13.82
CA TYR A 437 -7.45 14.04 12.81
C TYR A 437 -7.89 14.59 11.45
N PHE A 438 -8.26 15.87 11.39
CA PHE A 438 -8.67 16.52 10.14
C PHE A 438 -7.89 17.80 9.87
N ARG A 439 -7.54 17.98 8.60
CA ARG A 439 -6.87 19.19 8.10
C ARG A 439 -7.41 19.58 6.74
N THR A 440 -7.59 20.87 6.49
CA THR A 440 -7.75 21.35 5.12
C THR A 440 -6.40 21.54 4.45
N ILE A 441 -6.31 21.12 3.19
CA ILE A 441 -5.09 21.26 2.39
C ILE A 441 -5.48 21.30 0.92
N LYS A 442 -4.71 22.04 0.12
CA LYS A 442 -4.82 21.95 -1.33
C LYS A 442 -3.88 20.86 -1.79
N VAL A 443 -4.38 19.93 -2.59
CA VAL A 443 -3.60 18.85 -3.18
C VAL A 443 -3.75 18.87 -4.67
N GLY A 444 -2.79 18.31 -5.38
CA GLY A 444 -2.86 18.25 -6.82
C GLY A 444 -1.51 17.95 -7.43
N PRO A 445 -1.49 17.71 -8.74
CA PRO A 445 -0.29 17.32 -9.43
C PRO A 445 0.88 18.28 -9.14
N ASN A 446 0.67 19.59 -9.22
CA ASN A 446 1.75 20.57 -9.04
C ASN A 446 2.25 20.77 -7.58
N MET A 447 1.88 19.87 -6.64
CA MET A 447 2.17 19.99 -5.20
C MET A 447 1.87 21.41 -4.70
N PRO A 448 0.61 21.87 -4.82
CA PRO A 448 0.24 23.25 -4.57
C PRO A 448 0.73 23.70 -3.19
N ALA A 449 1.44 24.82 -3.17
CA ALA A 449 2.03 25.40 -1.98
C ALA A 449 1.16 26.54 -1.46
N ILE A 450 0.38 26.26 -0.43
CA ILE A 450 -0.49 27.26 0.19
C ILE A 450 0.17 27.91 1.41
N GLU A 451 -0.31 29.08 1.82
CA GLU A 451 0.09 29.64 3.10
C GLU A 451 -0.44 28.76 4.24
N SER A 452 0.37 28.54 5.28
CA SER A 452 0.00 27.72 6.46
C SER A 452 -1.35 28.10 7.08
N ARG A 453 -1.69 29.39 7.14
CA ARG A 453 -3.00 29.88 7.63
C ARG A 453 -4.20 29.40 6.82
N ARG A 454 -3.98 28.89 5.60
CA ARG A 454 -5.02 28.32 4.74
C ARG A 454 -5.12 26.81 4.89
N SER A 455 -4.16 26.17 5.57
CA SER A 455 -4.21 24.75 5.95
C SER A 455 -4.68 24.64 7.40
N ALA A 456 -5.98 24.76 7.63
CA ALA A 456 -6.54 24.63 8.97
C ALA A 456 -6.32 23.20 9.46
N LYS A 457 -5.77 23.04 10.65
CA LYS A 457 -5.53 21.78 11.36
C LYS A 457 -6.59 21.61 12.46
N MET A 458 -6.73 20.42 13.05
CA MET A 458 -7.70 20.12 14.10
C MET A 458 -9.15 20.49 13.70
N VAL A 459 -9.50 20.36 12.42
CA VAL A 459 -10.82 20.78 11.92
C VAL A 459 -11.91 19.87 12.51
N GLU A 460 -12.92 20.46 13.15
CA GLU A 460 -14.07 19.73 13.69
C GLU A 460 -15.36 20.06 12.94
N ILE A 461 -15.51 21.33 12.51
CA ILE A 461 -16.73 21.81 11.86
C ILE A 461 -16.40 22.43 10.52
N ILE A 462 -17.19 22.10 9.51
CA ILE A 462 -17.24 22.76 8.20
C ILE A 462 -18.63 23.32 8.01
N GLU A 463 -18.74 24.63 7.74
CA GLU A 463 -20.02 25.32 7.64
C GLU A 463 -20.11 26.19 6.39
N VAL A 464 -21.23 26.15 5.69
CA VAL A 464 -21.58 27.14 4.66
C VAL A 464 -22.34 28.29 5.32
N ILE A 465 -21.70 29.46 5.38
CA ILE A 465 -22.24 30.61 6.14
C ILE A 465 -23.03 31.60 5.27
N ASP A 466 -22.84 31.60 3.94
CA ASP A 466 -23.57 32.44 3.00
C ASP A 466 -24.15 31.60 1.86
N LEU A 467 -25.48 31.47 1.81
CA LEU A 467 -26.23 30.76 0.74
C LEU A 467 -26.86 31.72 -0.29
N GLU A 468 -26.75 33.03 -0.08
CA GLU A 468 -27.44 34.05 -0.89
C GLU A 468 -26.97 34.14 -2.35
#